data_AF-A0A832Z9E9-F1
#
_entry.id   AF-A0A832Z9E9-F1
#
_cell.length_a   1.000
_cell.length_b   1.000
_cell.length_c   1.000
_cell.angle_alpha   90.00
_cell.angle_beta   90.00
_cell.angle_gamma   90.00
#
_symmetry.space_group_name_H-M   'P 1'
#
loop_
_entity.id
_entity.type
_entity.pdbx_description
1 polymer ?
#
loop_
_entity_poly.entity_id
_entity_poly.type
_entity_poly.pdbx_seq_one_letter_code
_entity_poly.pdbx_strand_id
1 'polypeptide(L)'
;MQEWYQSRALYEAISKLISNRDFKTAIQVAETIPDRGIKAKALSKITIEMAKLGEDYHEILKKTLDAIFEIKNESTITKALMSLAFEFLNLDLIDEALMIASMIKDVSNRSKIQAEVAIVLAKKGNIPEALKIINDILDNDVKTWATSRLASELNLRRED
;
A
#
# COMPACT_ATOMS: atom_id res chain seq x y z
N MET A 1 20.74 16.92 -12.68
CA MET A 1 21.26 15.60 -13.11
C MET A 1 22.01 14.89 -11.97
N GLN A 2 22.88 15.57 -11.22
CA GLN A 2 23.61 15.01 -10.06
C GLN A 2 22.69 14.51 -8.92
N GLU A 3 21.67 15.29 -8.55
CA GLU A 3 20.75 14.93 -7.45
C GLU A 3 19.96 13.64 -7.70
N TRP A 4 19.62 13.34 -8.96
CA TRP A 4 18.93 12.11 -9.33
C TRP A 4 19.84 10.89 -9.15
N TYR A 5 21.08 10.96 -9.61
CA TYR A 5 22.06 9.87 -9.44
C TYR A 5 22.39 9.65 -7.96
N GLN A 6 22.54 10.72 -7.19
CA GLN A 6 22.74 10.63 -5.73
C GLN A 6 21.55 9.94 -5.06
N SER A 7 20.33 10.39 -5.34
CA SER A 7 19.10 9.79 -4.78
C SER A 7 18.98 8.31 -5.15
N ARG A 8 19.35 7.94 -6.37
CA ARG A 8 19.34 6.55 -6.84
C ARG A 8 20.38 5.69 -6.12
N ALA A 9 21.60 6.19 -5.94
CA ALA A 9 22.66 5.48 -5.21
C ALA A 9 22.27 5.24 -3.74
N LEU A 10 21.69 6.25 -3.09
CA LEU A 10 21.17 6.12 -1.72
C LEU A 10 20.05 5.07 -1.64
N TYR A 11 19.13 5.05 -2.61
CA TYR A 11 18.07 4.03 -2.69
C TYR A 11 18.63 2.60 -2.83
N GLU A 12 19.70 2.42 -3.58
CA GLU A 12 20.37 1.11 -3.72
C GLU A 12 21.08 0.71 -2.42
N ALA A 13 21.74 1.64 -1.74
CA ALA A 13 22.35 1.40 -0.44
C ALA A 13 21.32 0.95 0.62
N ILE A 14 20.13 1.55 0.63
CA ILE A 14 19.02 1.17 1.51
C ILE A 14 18.65 -0.30 1.34
N SER A 15 18.64 -0.80 0.10
CA SER A 15 18.31 -2.21 -0.15
C SER A 15 19.31 -3.16 0.52
N LYS A 16 20.60 -2.79 0.55
CA LYS A 16 21.64 -3.57 1.23
C LYS A 16 21.50 -3.50 2.76
N LEU A 17 21.14 -2.33 3.30
CA LEU A 17 20.90 -2.14 4.73
C LEU A 17 19.70 -2.97 5.21
N ILE A 18 18.61 -2.98 4.45
CA ILE A 18 17.42 -3.81 4.71
C ILE A 18 17.80 -5.29 4.75
N SER A 19 18.57 -5.79 3.76
CA SER A 19 19.02 -7.19 3.74
C SER A 19 19.84 -7.59 4.98
N ASN A 20 20.53 -6.62 5.58
CA ASN A 20 21.30 -6.80 6.82
C ASN A 20 20.45 -6.55 8.09
N ARG A 21 19.14 -6.31 7.96
CA ARG A 21 18.22 -5.88 9.02
C ARG A 21 18.65 -4.59 9.75
N ASP A 22 19.47 -3.75 9.12
CA ASP A 22 19.84 -2.45 9.66
C ASP A 22 18.82 -1.38 9.26
N PHE A 23 17.60 -1.52 9.78
CA PHE A 23 16.50 -0.60 9.48
C PHE A 23 16.76 0.80 9.99
N LYS A 24 17.42 0.95 11.14
CA LYS A 24 17.73 2.26 11.70
C LYS A 24 18.59 3.08 10.74
N THR A 25 19.70 2.50 10.25
CA THR A 25 20.55 3.19 9.28
C THR A 25 19.82 3.37 7.95
N ALA A 26 19.03 2.39 7.51
CA ALA A 26 18.24 2.51 6.27
C ALA A 26 17.30 3.72 6.30
N ILE A 27 16.62 3.95 7.43
CA ILE A 27 15.72 5.10 7.63
C ILE A 27 16.51 6.40 7.60
N GLN A 28 17.65 6.48 8.30
CA GLN A 28 18.51 7.66 8.28
C GLN A 28 18.99 8.00 6.87
N VAL A 29 19.42 7.00 6.09
CA VAL A 29 19.81 7.20 4.69
C VAL A 29 18.62 7.67 3.85
N ALA A 30 17.44 7.07 4.03
CA ALA A 30 16.23 7.46 3.30
C ALA A 30 15.85 8.93 3.55
N GLU A 31 15.97 9.40 4.79
CA GLU A 31 15.67 10.78 5.17
C GLU A 31 16.61 11.82 4.51
N THR A 32 17.82 11.41 4.12
CA THR A 32 18.78 12.28 3.41
C THR A 32 18.53 12.40 1.90
N ILE A 33 17.59 11.62 1.34
CA ILE A 33 17.32 11.63 -0.10
C ILE A 33 16.67 12.97 -0.51
N PRO A 34 17.30 13.77 -1.40
CA PRO A 34 16.76 15.08 -1.78
C PRO A 34 15.49 14.99 -2.63
N ASP A 35 15.41 14.00 -3.53
CA ASP A 35 14.23 13.81 -4.37
C ASP A 35 13.08 13.22 -3.55
N ARG A 36 11.99 13.98 -3.42
CA ARG A 36 10.82 13.61 -2.60
C ARG A 36 10.16 12.31 -3.06
N GLY A 37 10.11 12.06 -4.37
CA GLY A 37 9.53 10.84 -4.91
C GLY A 37 10.39 9.61 -4.59
N ILE A 38 11.71 9.73 -4.70
CA ILE A 38 12.65 8.67 -4.34
C ILE A 38 12.68 8.46 -2.81
N LYS A 39 12.64 9.54 -2.02
CA LYS A 39 12.52 9.48 -0.55
C LYS A 39 11.28 8.71 -0.13
N ALA A 40 10.10 9.09 -0.65
CA ALA A 40 8.84 8.39 -0.36
C ALA A 40 8.93 6.91 -0.74
N LYS A 41 9.44 6.60 -1.94
CA LYS A 41 9.62 5.21 -2.39
C LYS A 41 10.58 4.41 -1.50
N ALA A 42 11.65 5.04 -1.02
CA ALA A 42 12.62 4.42 -0.12
C ALA A 42 11.98 4.08 1.23
N LEU A 43 11.27 5.04 1.83
CA LEU A 43 10.56 4.85 3.11
C LEU A 43 9.44 3.81 2.98
N SER A 44 8.69 3.80 1.87
CA SER A 44 7.72 2.74 1.58
C SER A 44 8.38 1.36 1.53
N LYS A 45 9.52 1.22 0.85
CA LYS A 45 10.24 -0.04 0.79
C LYS A 45 10.68 -0.51 2.18
N ILE A 46 11.23 0.38 3.00
CA ILE A 46 11.63 0.06 4.37
C ILE A 46 10.42 -0.41 5.18
N THR A 47 9.32 0.34 5.13
CA THR A 47 8.09 0.02 5.86
C THR A 47 7.54 -1.36 5.51
N ILE A 48 7.46 -1.69 4.22
CA ILE A 48 6.96 -2.98 3.74
C ILE A 48 7.88 -4.13 4.14
N GLU A 49 9.20 -3.95 4.05
CA GLU A 49 10.15 -5.00 4.44
C GLU A 49 10.16 -5.23 5.96
N MET A 50 10.01 -4.17 6.76
CA MET A 50 9.82 -4.30 8.21
C MET A 50 8.54 -5.07 8.54
N ALA A 51 7.40 -4.71 7.93
CA ALA A 51 6.12 -5.39 8.10
C ALA A 51 6.21 -6.88 7.74
N LYS A 52 6.83 -7.19 6.60
CA LYS A 52 7.05 -8.56 6.14
C LYS A 52 7.90 -9.40 7.10
N LEU A 53 8.84 -8.77 7.80
CA LEU A 53 9.73 -9.44 8.75
C LEU A 53 9.18 -9.47 10.19
N GLY A 54 7.98 -8.93 10.41
CA GLY A 54 7.34 -8.85 11.73
C GLY A 54 7.98 -7.83 12.67
N GLU A 55 8.76 -6.89 12.13
CA GLU A 55 9.35 -5.79 12.90
C GLU A 55 8.31 -4.67 13.10
N ASP A 56 8.42 -3.87 14.16
CA ASP A 56 7.50 -2.75 14.38
C ASP A 56 7.71 -1.65 13.32
N TYR A 57 6.74 -1.52 12.41
CA TYR A 57 6.77 -0.57 11.28
C TYR A 57 5.86 0.66 11.48
N HIS A 58 5.17 0.81 12.62
CA HIS A 58 4.14 1.86 12.75
C HIS A 58 4.72 3.27 12.71
N GLU A 59 5.89 3.49 13.31
CA GLU A 59 6.56 4.79 13.28
C GLU A 59 7.03 5.13 11.85
N ILE A 60 7.64 4.18 11.16
CA ILE A 60 8.13 4.40 9.79
C ILE A 60 6.99 4.52 8.77
N LEU A 61 5.84 3.87 9.01
CA LEU A 61 4.64 4.05 8.22
C LEU A 61 4.15 5.51 8.26
N LYS A 62 4.13 6.15 9.43
CA LYS A 62 3.79 7.58 9.56
C LYS A 62 4.71 8.45 8.72
N LYS A 63 6.03 8.26 8.87
CA LYS A 63 7.05 8.98 8.08
C LYS A 63 6.91 8.73 6.57
N THR A 64 6.54 7.52 6.19
CA THR A 64 6.29 7.15 4.79
C THR A 64 5.10 7.93 4.23
N LEU A 65 3.99 7.98 4.96
CA LEU A 65 2.80 8.73 4.56
C LEU A 65 3.10 10.23 4.47
N ASP A 66 3.80 10.79 5.45
CA ASP A 66 4.25 12.19 5.41
C ASP A 66 5.09 12.48 4.16
N ALA A 67 6.08 11.62 3.86
CA ALA A 67 6.91 11.76 2.67
C ALA A 67 6.13 11.61 1.36
N ILE A 68 5.10 10.75 1.32
CA ILE A 68 4.18 10.65 0.18
C ILE A 68 3.42 11.97 -0.01
N PHE A 69 2.92 12.58 1.06
CA PHE A 69 2.22 13.87 0.99
C PHE A 69 3.12 15.07 0.69
N GLU A 70 4.44 14.97 0.89
CA GLU A 70 5.40 16.00 0.47
C GLU A 70 5.57 16.07 -1.08
N ILE A 71 5.11 15.05 -1.81
CA ILE A 71 5.17 15.02 -3.29
C ILE A 71 4.24 16.09 -3.88
N LYS A 72 4.70 16.79 -4.93
CA LYS A 72 3.96 17.92 -5.50
C LYS A 72 2.73 17.53 -6.34
N ASN A 73 2.76 16.36 -6.98
CA ASN A 73 1.77 15.95 -7.97
C ASN A 73 0.76 14.96 -7.37
N GLU A 74 -0.52 15.32 -7.40
CA GLU A 74 -1.60 14.54 -6.78
C GLU A 74 -1.80 13.15 -7.40
N SER A 75 -1.59 13.01 -8.72
CA SER A 75 -1.62 11.69 -9.36
C SER A 75 -0.48 10.80 -8.86
N THR A 76 0.68 11.39 -8.57
CA THR A 76 1.83 10.67 -8.03
C THR A 76 1.59 10.26 -6.57
N ILE A 77 1.01 11.15 -5.77
CA ILE A 77 0.54 10.83 -4.39
C ILE A 77 -0.42 9.64 -4.44
N THR A 78 -1.43 9.71 -5.30
CA THR A 78 -2.45 8.67 -5.45
C THR A 78 -1.81 7.33 -5.82
N LYS A 79 -0.91 7.31 -6.82
CA LYS A 79 -0.18 6.10 -7.20
C LYS A 79 0.67 5.54 -6.07
N ALA A 80 1.32 6.38 -5.27
CA ALA A 80 2.14 5.95 -4.15
C ALA A 80 1.29 5.33 -3.03
N LEU A 81 0.16 5.97 -2.66
CA LEU A 81 -0.78 5.43 -1.68
C LEU A 81 -1.39 4.11 -2.16
N MET A 82 -1.81 4.03 -3.43
CA MET A 82 -2.33 2.78 -4.00
C MET A 82 -1.29 1.66 -3.95
N SER A 83 -0.06 1.94 -4.38
CA SER A 83 1.03 0.97 -4.32
C SER A 83 1.26 0.48 -2.90
N LEU A 84 1.31 1.39 -1.93
CA LEU A 84 1.53 1.04 -0.53
C LEU A 84 0.37 0.17 0.01
N ALA A 85 -0.88 0.57 -0.23
CA ALA A 85 -2.05 -0.18 0.22
C ALA A 85 -2.11 -1.60 -0.36
N PHE A 86 -1.76 -1.78 -1.65
CA PHE A 86 -1.71 -3.12 -2.25
C PHE A 86 -0.58 -3.98 -1.69
N GLU A 87 0.58 -3.40 -1.39
CA GLU A 87 1.67 -4.13 -0.72
C GLU A 87 1.24 -4.60 0.69
N PHE A 88 0.59 -3.74 1.48
CA PHE A 88 0.02 -4.15 2.76
C PHE A 88 -1.04 -5.26 2.61
N LEU A 89 -1.93 -5.15 1.62
CA LEU A 89 -2.91 -6.19 1.32
C LEU A 89 -2.24 -7.54 0.96
N ASN A 90 -1.15 -7.51 0.18
CA ASN A 90 -0.38 -8.71 -0.17
C ASN A 90 0.29 -9.36 1.04
N LEU A 91 0.58 -8.58 2.09
CA LEU A 91 1.07 -9.06 3.39
C LEU A 91 -0.05 -9.48 4.34
N ASP A 92 -1.30 -9.49 3.89
CA ASP A 92 -2.49 -9.75 4.71
C ASP A 92 -2.76 -8.73 5.82
N LEU A 93 -2.24 -7.52 5.65
CA LEU A 93 -2.45 -6.40 6.57
C LEU A 93 -3.65 -5.58 6.09
N ILE A 94 -4.84 -6.16 6.29
CA ILE A 94 -6.12 -5.66 5.78
C ILE A 94 -6.45 -4.26 6.33
N ASP A 95 -6.25 -4.04 7.62
CA ASP A 95 -6.59 -2.79 8.29
C ASP A 95 -5.71 -1.64 7.77
N GLU A 96 -4.40 -1.87 7.60
CA GLU A 96 -3.49 -0.91 7.00
C GLU A 96 -3.84 -0.59 5.55
N ALA A 97 -4.17 -1.61 4.76
CA ALA A 97 -4.59 -1.42 3.37
C ALA A 97 -5.83 -0.51 3.27
N LEU A 98 -6.84 -0.73 4.13
CA LEU A 98 -8.04 0.10 4.17
C LEU A 98 -7.77 1.50 4.72
N MET A 99 -6.95 1.62 5.76
CA MET A 99 -6.53 2.90 6.33
C MET A 99 -5.84 3.77 5.28
N ILE A 100 -4.90 3.21 4.52
CA ILE A 100 -4.20 3.92 3.45
C ILE A 100 -5.16 4.24 2.29
N ALA A 101 -6.05 3.31 1.93
CA ALA A 101 -7.07 3.56 0.91
C ALA A 101 -7.96 4.77 1.27
N SER A 102 -8.32 4.94 2.55
CA SER A 102 -9.13 6.07 3.04
C SER A 102 -8.46 7.43 2.79
N MET A 103 -7.13 7.46 2.69
CA MET A 103 -6.35 8.67 2.43
C MET A 103 -6.32 9.08 0.94
N ILE A 104 -6.77 8.21 0.04
CA ILE A 104 -6.88 8.51 -1.39
C ILE A 104 -8.13 9.34 -1.63
N LYS A 105 -7.95 10.56 -2.14
CA LYS A 105 -9.05 11.48 -2.44
C LYS A 105 -9.93 11.00 -3.59
N ASP A 106 -9.30 10.53 -4.66
CA ASP A 106 -10.01 10.04 -5.84
C ASP A 106 -10.87 8.82 -5.49
N VAL A 107 -12.18 8.97 -5.65
CA VAL A 107 -13.16 7.98 -5.23
C VAL A 107 -12.99 6.67 -5.97
N SER A 108 -12.71 6.73 -7.27
CA SER A 108 -12.56 5.54 -8.11
C SER A 108 -11.33 4.71 -7.69
N ASN A 109 -10.18 5.37 -7.49
CA ASN A 109 -8.96 4.70 -7.06
C ASN A 109 -9.03 4.16 -5.63
N ARG A 110 -9.67 4.90 -4.70
CA ARG A 110 -9.97 4.37 -3.36
C ARG A 110 -10.85 3.12 -3.42
N SER A 111 -11.92 3.19 -4.21
CA SER A 111 -12.88 2.10 -4.40
C SER A 111 -12.22 0.83 -4.93
N LYS A 112 -11.25 0.96 -5.84
CA LYS A 112 -10.50 -0.20 -6.37
C LYS A 112 -9.78 -0.98 -5.28
N ILE A 113 -9.14 -0.30 -4.33
CA ILE A 113 -8.47 -0.99 -3.21
C ILE A 113 -9.50 -1.65 -2.29
N GLN A 114 -10.58 -0.94 -1.95
CA GLN A 114 -11.67 -1.51 -1.14
C GLN A 114 -12.24 -2.79 -1.78
N ALA A 115 -12.43 -2.78 -3.10
CA ALA A 115 -12.90 -3.94 -3.83
C ALA A 115 -11.91 -5.11 -3.74
N GLU A 116 -10.61 -4.88 -3.98
CA GLU A 116 -9.60 -5.94 -3.87
C GLU A 116 -9.50 -6.50 -2.45
N VAL A 117 -9.56 -5.64 -1.42
CA VAL A 117 -9.62 -6.07 -0.01
C VAL A 117 -10.82 -6.99 0.22
N ALA A 118 -12.01 -6.61 -0.25
CA ALA A 118 -13.20 -7.43 -0.12
C ALA A 118 -13.05 -8.80 -0.81
N ILE A 119 -12.45 -8.85 -2.00
CA ILE A 119 -12.21 -10.11 -2.70
C ILE A 119 -11.21 -10.99 -1.93
N VAL A 120 -10.15 -10.42 -1.35
CA VAL A 120 -9.20 -11.16 -0.50
C VAL A 120 -9.89 -11.73 0.75
N LEU A 121 -10.73 -10.94 1.42
CA LEU A 121 -11.51 -11.41 2.57
C LEU A 121 -12.47 -12.54 2.19
N ALA A 122 -13.13 -12.43 1.05
CA ALA A 122 -14.03 -13.47 0.55
C ALA A 122 -13.29 -14.77 0.26
N LYS A 123 -12.09 -14.69 -0.34
CA LYS A 123 -11.17 -15.82 -0.54
C LYS A 123 -10.68 -16.46 0.76
N LYS A 124 -10.84 -15.79 1.90
CA LYS A 124 -10.56 -16.34 3.24
C LYS A 124 -11.80 -16.88 3.92
N GLY A 125 -12.95 -16.83 3.26
CA GLY A 125 -14.24 -17.24 3.81
C GLY A 125 -14.93 -16.16 4.65
N ASN A 126 -14.35 -14.97 4.79
CA ASN A 126 -14.97 -13.86 5.51
C ASN A 126 -15.93 -13.08 4.57
N ILE A 127 -17.00 -13.77 4.16
CA ILE A 127 -18.02 -13.23 3.25
C ILE A 127 -18.77 -12.03 3.86
N PRO A 128 -19.15 -12.03 5.16
CA PRO A 128 -19.88 -10.90 5.74
C PRO A 128 -19.09 -9.59 5.66
N GLU A 129 -17.80 -9.60 6.01
CA GLU A 129 -16.97 -8.38 5.96
C GLU A 129 -16.70 -7.96 4.51
N ALA A 130 -16.46 -8.90 3.60
CA ALA A 130 -16.32 -8.62 2.18
C ALA A 130 -17.55 -7.89 1.62
N LEU A 131 -18.76 -8.36 1.94
CA LEU A 131 -20.01 -7.72 1.52
C LEU A 131 -20.16 -6.31 2.11
N LYS A 132 -19.81 -6.13 3.38
CA LYS A 132 -19.85 -4.82 4.02
C LYS A 132 -18.95 -3.81 3.31
N ILE A 133 -17.70 -4.18 3.03
CA ILE A 133 -16.76 -3.32 2.31
C ILE A 133 -17.28 -3.01 0.90
N ILE A 134 -17.80 -4.00 0.16
CA ILE A 134 -18.38 -3.76 -1.18
C ILE A 134 -19.57 -2.81 -1.11
N ASN A 135 -20.40 -2.91 -0.07
CA ASN A 135 -21.54 -2.02 0.10
C ASN A 135 -21.12 -0.57 0.37
N ASP A 136 -20.00 -0.36 1.05
CA ASP A 136 -19.42 0.95 1.35
C ASP A 136 -18.64 1.57 0.16
N ILE A 137 -18.44 0.82 -0.94
CA ILE A 137 -17.84 1.36 -2.15
C ILE A 137 -18.76 2.43 -2.77
N LEU A 138 -18.20 3.62 -2.99
CA LEU A 138 -18.94 4.77 -3.52
C LEU A 138 -18.92 4.84 -5.06
N ASP A 139 -17.92 4.27 -5.72
CA ASP A 139 -17.87 4.17 -7.17
C ASP A 139 -18.75 3.00 -7.64
N ASN A 140 -19.86 3.31 -8.33
CA ASN A 140 -20.84 2.32 -8.75
C ASN A 140 -20.29 1.28 -9.73
N ASP A 141 -19.37 1.67 -10.61
CA ASP A 141 -18.78 0.75 -11.58
C ASP A 141 -17.88 -0.26 -10.87
N VAL A 142 -17.04 0.24 -9.95
CA VAL A 142 -16.19 -0.61 -9.11
C VAL A 142 -17.03 -1.50 -8.19
N LYS A 143 -18.10 -0.98 -7.59
CA LYS A 143 -19.02 -1.76 -6.75
C LYS A 143 -19.70 -2.89 -7.52
N THR A 144 -20.17 -2.60 -8.73
CA THR A 144 -20.81 -3.59 -9.62
C THR A 144 -19.82 -4.68 -9.99
N TRP A 145 -18.60 -4.29 -10.38
CA TRP A 145 -17.52 -5.24 -10.67
C TRP A 145 -17.19 -6.12 -9.46
N ALA A 146 -17.01 -5.53 -8.28
CA ALA A 146 -16.67 -6.24 -7.06
C ALA A 146 -17.76 -7.23 -6.64
N THR A 147 -19.03 -6.83 -6.77
CA THR A 147 -20.19 -7.69 -6.47
C THR A 147 -20.23 -8.90 -7.40
N SER A 148 -20.03 -8.70 -8.70
CA SER A 148 -19.98 -9.79 -9.69
C SER A 148 -18.82 -10.75 -9.41
N ARG A 149 -17.65 -10.20 -9.07
CA ARG A 149 -16.46 -10.97 -8.73
C ARG A 149 -16.66 -11.80 -7.47
N LEU A 150 -17.28 -11.23 -6.44
CA LEU A 150 -17.64 -11.94 -5.20
C LEU A 150 -18.62 -13.08 -5.47
N ALA A 151 -19.68 -12.85 -6.26
CA ALA A 151 -20.63 -13.90 -6.62
C ALA A 151 -19.95 -15.08 -7.34
N SER A 152 -19.01 -14.78 -8.23
CA SER A 152 -18.21 -15.80 -8.92
C SER A 152 -17.35 -16.61 -7.94
N GLU A 153 -16.66 -15.95 -7.01
CA GLU A 153 -15.86 -16.60 -5.96
C GLU A 153 -16.70 -17.52 -5.06
N LEU A 154 -17.92 -17.10 -4.72
CA LEU A 154 -18.85 -17.90 -3.91
C LEU A 154 -19.37 -19.13 -4.66
N ASN A 155 -19.58 -19.04 -5.96
CA ASN A 155 -20.03 -20.17 -6.77
C ASN A 155 -18.94 -21.24 -6.88
N LEU A 156 -17.69 -20.84 -7.12
CA LEU A 156 -16.55 -21.78 -7.16
C LEU A 156 -16.45 -22.59 -5.86
N ARG A 157 -16.62 -21.94 -4.71
CA ARG A 157 -16.59 -22.59 -3.38
C ARG A 157 -17.73 -23.57 -3.11
N ARG A 158 -18.82 -23.53 -3.87
CA ARG A 158 -19.95 -24.47 -3.72
C ARG A 158 -19.73 -25.76 -4.50
N GLU A 159 -18.78 -25.75 -5.45
CA GLU A 159 -18.48 -26.87 -6.34
C GLU A 159 -17.31 -27.72 -5.82
N ASP A 160 -16.54 -27.23 -4.84
CA ASP A 160 -15.46 -27.93 -4.12
C ASP A 160 -15.96 -28.67 -2.86
#